data_AF-A0A8C0VSM3-F1
#
_entry.id   AF-A0A8C0VSM3-F1
#
_cell.length_a   1.000
_cell.length_b   1.000
_cell.length_c   1.000
_cell.angle_alpha   90.00
_cell.angle_beta   90.00
_cell.angle_gamma   90.00
#
_symmetry.space_group_name_H-M   'P 1'
#
loop_
_entity.id
_entity.type
_entity.pdbx_description
1 polymer ?
#
loop_
_entity_poly.entity_id
_entity_poly.type
_entity_poly.pdbx_seq_one_letter_code
_entity_poly.pdbx_strand_id
1 'polypeptide(L)'
;MASPSLSQNPPGIMSVLDDVCATMHATGEGADQTLLQKLQAAVGTHEHFNSWSSGFVIHHYAGKVSYDVNGFCERNRDVLFTDLIELMQSSEYGFIRMLFPEKLDSDKKGRPTTAGSKIKKQANDLVNTLMKCTPHYIRCIKPNETKKPRDWEESRVKHQVEYLGLKENIRVRRAGFAYRRLFHKFLQRYAILTPETWPSWRGDERQGVQHLLRSVNMDPEQYQMGRSKVFVKNPESLFLLEEMRERKFDSFARVIQKAWRRHIAIRKYEQMREEAASILYNFKERRRNSINRNFVGDYLGMEERPELRQFLAKRERVDFADSITKYDRRFKPIKRDFILTPKYFYLIGREKVKKGPEKGQIKEVLKKKVELQAVSGVSLSTRQDDFFILHENDADNFLESIFKTELISLLCKRFEELTRSKLPLSFKDTLQFRVKKEGWGGGGTRSVTFIRGQGDVAALKAGGKTLTVSIGDGLPRNAKPTRKGAAQGRGGDRRQAPSRSAPPAPRGACRNGGPQMPRGDAWAQRDTYKMPQKQTRGPPAAALPARPAGHQPKARPPSEHNMDFLNVPDQGVAG
;
A
#
# COMPACT_ATOMS: atom_id res chain seq x y z
N MET A 1 -13.76 -13.54 -81.71
CA MET A 1 -14.90 -14.24 -81.07
C MET A 1 -14.49 -14.62 -79.67
N ALA A 2 -15.30 -14.33 -78.65
CA ALA A 2 -15.06 -14.74 -77.26
C ALA A 2 -16.42 -15.06 -76.61
N SER A 3 -16.57 -16.27 -76.07
CA SER A 3 -17.87 -16.79 -75.63
C SER A 3 -18.26 -16.26 -74.25
N PRO A 4 -19.50 -15.77 -74.04
CA PRO A 4 -19.97 -15.31 -72.75
C PRO A 4 -20.37 -16.50 -71.86
N SER A 5 -19.40 -17.16 -71.23
CA SER A 5 -19.67 -18.19 -70.22
C SER A 5 -20.21 -17.53 -68.94
N LEU A 6 -21.53 -17.59 -68.76
CA LEU A 6 -22.26 -17.10 -67.58
C LEU A 6 -21.92 -17.91 -66.31
N SER A 7 -20.76 -17.63 -65.70
CA SER A 7 -20.41 -18.12 -64.36
C SER A 7 -21.14 -17.32 -63.27
N GLN A 8 -22.48 -17.36 -63.28
CA GLN A 8 -23.24 -16.98 -62.09
C GLN A 8 -23.07 -18.05 -61.02
N ASN A 9 -23.01 -17.65 -59.75
CA ASN A 9 -23.00 -18.61 -58.63
C ASN A 9 -24.25 -19.52 -58.71
N PRO A 10 -24.13 -20.83 -58.43
CA PRO A 10 -25.27 -21.74 -58.52
C PRO A 10 -26.45 -21.27 -57.66
N PRO A 11 -27.69 -21.42 -58.14
CA PRO A 11 -28.86 -20.84 -57.47
C PRO A 11 -29.13 -21.50 -56.12
N GLY A 12 -28.91 -20.73 -55.05
CA GLY A 12 -29.21 -21.16 -53.69
C GLY A 12 -30.72 -21.24 -53.41
N ILE A 13 -31.09 -21.92 -52.31
CA ILE A 13 -32.46 -22.28 -51.93
C ILE A 13 -33.46 -21.11 -52.08
N MET A 14 -33.14 -19.92 -51.55
CA MET A 14 -34.00 -18.73 -51.65
C MET A 14 -34.23 -18.26 -53.09
N SER A 15 -33.25 -18.44 -54.00
CA SER A 15 -33.40 -18.05 -55.41
C SER A 15 -34.18 -19.08 -56.22
N VAL A 16 -34.13 -20.37 -55.84
CA VAL A 16 -35.03 -21.40 -56.39
C VAL A 16 -36.48 -21.19 -55.90
N LEU A 17 -36.64 -20.81 -54.63
CA LEU A 17 -37.93 -20.44 -54.04
C LEU A 17 -38.54 -19.21 -54.72
N ASP A 18 -37.78 -18.13 -54.88
CA ASP A 18 -38.22 -16.92 -55.59
C ASP A 18 -38.60 -17.20 -57.06
N ASP A 19 -37.88 -18.09 -57.75
CA ASP A 19 -38.22 -18.54 -59.11
C ASP A 19 -39.55 -19.32 -59.15
N VAL A 20 -39.74 -20.32 -58.27
CA VAL A 20 -40.98 -21.10 -58.21
C VAL A 20 -42.19 -20.22 -57.87
N CYS A 21 -42.05 -19.32 -56.89
CA CYS A 21 -43.10 -18.36 -56.53
C CYS A 21 -43.52 -17.47 -57.71
N ALA A 22 -42.60 -17.18 -58.64
CA ALA A 22 -42.82 -16.33 -59.81
C ALA A 22 -43.27 -17.11 -61.07
N THR A 23 -42.87 -18.37 -61.26
CA THR A 23 -43.25 -19.18 -62.43
C THR A 23 -44.53 -19.98 -62.23
N MET A 24 -44.85 -20.38 -61.00
CA MET A 24 -46.06 -21.15 -60.70
C MET A 24 -47.16 -20.20 -60.23
N HIS A 25 -48.26 -20.11 -60.98
CA HIS A 25 -49.47 -19.39 -60.53
C HIS A 25 -50.39 -20.23 -59.63
N ALA A 26 -50.18 -21.55 -59.57
CA ALA A 26 -50.94 -22.45 -58.71
C ALA A 26 -50.76 -22.15 -57.21
N THR A 27 -51.84 -22.25 -56.46
CA THR A 27 -51.88 -22.16 -54.99
C THR A 27 -52.01 -23.56 -54.39
N GLY A 28 -51.28 -23.84 -53.31
CA GLY A 28 -51.27 -25.14 -52.64
C GLY A 28 -50.13 -26.10 -53.04
N GLU A 29 -50.27 -27.36 -52.61
CA GLU A 29 -49.20 -28.37 -52.47
C GLU A 29 -48.35 -28.61 -53.74
N GLY A 30 -48.93 -28.47 -54.93
CA GLY A 30 -48.22 -28.66 -56.20
C GLY A 30 -47.06 -27.68 -56.42
N ALA A 31 -47.14 -26.47 -55.86
CA ALA A 31 -46.05 -25.51 -55.92
C ALA A 31 -44.87 -25.93 -55.03
N ASP A 32 -45.15 -26.41 -53.82
CA ASP A 32 -44.13 -26.83 -52.84
C ASP A 32 -43.45 -28.17 -53.23
N GLN A 33 -44.19 -29.09 -53.87
CA GLN A 33 -43.60 -30.27 -54.51
C GLN A 33 -42.69 -29.88 -55.70
N THR A 34 -43.10 -28.90 -56.53
CA THR A 34 -42.26 -28.38 -57.63
C THR A 34 -40.99 -27.71 -57.10
N LEU A 35 -41.09 -27.00 -55.97
CA LEU A 35 -39.95 -26.44 -55.24
C LEU A 35 -38.98 -27.53 -54.78
N LEU A 36 -39.47 -28.58 -54.13
CA LEU A 36 -38.64 -29.69 -53.66
C LEU A 36 -37.87 -30.37 -54.82
N GLN A 37 -38.54 -30.59 -55.96
CA GLN A 37 -37.91 -31.12 -57.17
C GLN A 37 -36.82 -30.19 -57.74
N LYS A 38 -37.11 -28.88 -57.88
CA LYS A 38 -36.12 -27.90 -58.35
C LYS A 38 -34.95 -27.73 -57.35
N LEU A 39 -35.19 -27.84 -56.05
CA LEU A 39 -34.12 -27.83 -55.04
C LEU A 39 -33.21 -29.05 -55.17
N GLN A 40 -33.77 -30.25 -55.36
CA GLN A 40 -32.96 -31.45 -55.59
C GLN A 40 -32.15 -31.36 -56.90
N ALA A 41 -32.70 -30.73 -57.95
CA ALA A 41 -31.97 -30.48 -59.19
C ALA A 41 -30.86 -29.41 -59.06
N ALA A 42 -31.07 -28.37 -58.23
CA ALA A 42 -30.15 -27.24 -58.10
C ALA A 42 -29.06 -27.42 -57.04
N VAL A 43 -29.37 -28.06 -55.92
CA VAL A 43 -28.48 -28.20 -54.74
C VAL A 43 -28.41 -29.62 -54.17
N GLY A 44 -29.06 -30.61 -54.78
CA GLY A 44 -29.11 -32.00 -54.29
C GLY A 44 -27.79 -32.75 -54.22
N THR A 45 -26.72 -32.21 -54.83
CA THR A 45 -25.34 -32.74 -54.78
C THR A 45 -24.47 -32.08 -53.72
N HIS A 46 -24.99 -31.10 -52.96
CA HIS A 46 -24.21 -30.32 -52.00
C HIS A 46 -24.13 -31.01 -50.63
N GLU A 47 -22.93 -31.18 -50.07
CA GLU A 47 -22.65 -31.92 -48.82
C GLU A 47 -23.51 -31.49 -47.61
N HIS A 48 -23.98 -30.24 -47.61
CA HIS A 48 -24.79 -29.66 -46.53
C HIS A 48 -26.31 -29.66 -46.82
N PHE A 49 -26.78 -30.38 -47.85
CA PHE A 49 -28.18 -30.52 -48.25
C PHE A 49 -28.56 -32.00 -48.40
N ASN A 50 -29.74 -32.41 -47.96
CA ASN A 50 -30.34 -33.72 -48.24
C ASN A 50 -31.86 -33.57 -48.41
N SER A 51 -32.48 -34.17 -49.43
CA SER A 51 -33.94 -34.18 -49.60
C SER A 51 -34.61 -35.43 -49.00
N TRP A 52 -35.86 -35.31 -48.56
CA TRP A 52 -36.78 -36.43 -48.31
C TRP A 52 -38.15 -36.16 -48.97
N SER A 53 -39.17 -37.00 -48.76
CA SER A 53 -40.45 -36.93 -49.49
C SER A 53 -41.32 -35.68 -49.26
N SER A 54 -41.18 -35.01 -48.11
CA SER A 54 -41.95 -33.81 -47.73
C SER A 54 -41.09 -32.56 -47.42
N GLY A 55 -39.85 -32.50 -47.90
CA GLY A 55 -38.92 -31.44 -47.48
C GLY A 55 -37.45 -31.82 -47.53
N PHE A 56 -36.61 -31.09 -46.80
CA PHE A 56 -35.15 -31.19 -46.88
C PHE A 56 -34.45 -30.92 -45.54
N VAL A 57 -33.20 -31.35 -45.43
CA VAL A 57 -32.34 -31.20 -44.26
C VAL A 57 -31.11 -30.38 -44.63
N ILE A 58 -30.83 -29.33 -43.86
CA ILE A 58 -29.63 -28.51 -44.01
C ILE A 58 -28.65 -28.78 -42.86
N HIS A 59 -27.38 -28.96 -43.18
CA HIS A 59 -26.30 -29.03 -42.20
C HIS A 59 -25.83 -27.60 -41.86
N HIS A 60 -26.40 -27.00 -40.81
CA HIS A 60 -25.96 -25.70 -40.30
C HIS A 60 -24.77 -25.86 -39.34
N TYR A 61 -24.04 -24.77 -39.10
CA TYR A 61 -22.96 -24.72 -38.10
C TYR A 61 -23.40 -25.15 -36.68
N ALA A 62 -24.69 -25.05 -36.38
CA ALA A 62 -25.29 -25.38 -35.09
C ALA A 62 -25.91 -26.80 -35.04
N GLY A 63 -25.85 -27.57 -36.13
CA GLY A 63 -26.46 -28.91 -36.24
C GLY A 63 -27.29 -29.09 -37.52
N LYS A 64 -27.85 -30.30 -37.68
CA LYS A 64 -28.78 -30.61 -38.77
C LYS A 64 -30.16 -30.05 -38.47
N VAL A 65 -30.78 -29.36 -39.42
CA VAL A 65 -32.16 -28.83 -39.29
C VAL A 65 -33.00 -29.35 -40.44
N SER A 66 -34.11 -30.00 -40.11
CA SER A 66 -35.14 -30.43 -41.06
C SER A 66 -36.15 -29.32 -41.33
N TYR A 67 -36.49 -29.14 -42.60
CA TYR A 67 -37.47 -28.20 -43.11
C TYR A 67 -38.56 -28.97 -43.85
N ASP A 68 -39.78 -28.92 -43.34
CA ASP A 68 -40.99 -29.27 -44.10
C ASP A 68 -41.20 -28.21 -45.18
N VAL A 69 -41.49 -28.63 -46.42
CA VAL A 69 -41.69 -27.71 -47.56
C VAL A 69 -43.11 -27.13 -47.62
N ASN A 70 -44.06 -27.66 -46.85
CA ASN A 70 -45.47 -27.27 -46.90
C ASN A 70 -45.69 -25.77 -46.59
N GLY A 71 -46.29 -25.06 -47.55
CA GLY A 71 -46.60 -23.64 -47.47
C GLY A 71 -45.41 -22.71 -47.72
N PHE A 72 -44.26 -23.21 -48.18
CA PHE A 72 -43.09 -22.36 -48.49
C PHE A 72 -43.38 -21.35 -49.60
N CYS A 73 -43.97 -21.81 -50.71
CA CYS A 73 -44.24 -20.97 -51.87
C CYS A 73 -45.31 -19.91 -51.59
N GLU A 74 -46.29 -20.23 -50.74
CA GLU A 74 -47.32 -19.29 -50.30
C GLU A 74 -46.71 -18.21 -49.40
N ARG A 75 -46.03 -18.61 -48.32
CA ARG A 75 -45.39 -17.70 -47.35
C ARG A 75 -44.33 -16.80 -47.97
N ASN A 76 -43.68 -17.24 -49.05
CA ASN A 76 -42.66 -16.44 -49.73
C ASN A 76 -43.22 -15.41 -50.73
N ARG A 77 -44.42 -15.63 -51.30
CA ARG A 77 -44.98 -14.73 -52.33
C ARG A 77 -45.10 -13.28 -51.84
N ASP A 78 -45.66 -13.08 -50.63
CA ASP A 78 -45.58 -11.82 -49.86
C ASP A 78 -45.93 -10.56 -50.69
N VAL A 79 -46.95 -10.72 -51.55
CA VAL A 79 -47.46 -9.70 -52.48
C VAL A 79 -48.58 -8.92 -51.80
N LEU A 80 -48.33 -7.65 -51.54
CA LEU A 80 -49.38 -6.67 -51.29
C LEU A 80 -49.74 -6.01 -52.63
N PHE A 81 -50.99 -6.18 -53.08
CA PHE A 81 -51.48 -5.59 -54.32
C PHE A 81 -51.65 -4.06 -54.20
N THR A 82 -51.42 -3.35 -55.30
CA THR A 82 -51.57 -1.88 -55.41
C THR A 82 -52.93 -1.40 -54.93
N ASP A 83 -53.97 -2.10 -55.33
CA ASP A 83 -55.37 -1.74 -55.12
C ASP A 83 -55.73 -1.79 -53.61
N LEU A 84 -55.03 -2.65 -52.85
CA LEU A 84 -55.14 -2.71 -51.38
C LEU A 84 -54.41 -1.55 -50.71
N ILE A 85 -53.29 -1.08 -51.27
CA ILE A 85 -52.58 0.12 -50.79
C ILE A 85 -53.45 1.35 -51.05
N GLU A 86 -54.01 1.50 -52.26
CA GLU A 86 -54.94 2.59 -52.61
C GLU A 86 -56.16 2.61 -51.70
N LEU A 87 -56.78 1.45 -51.45
CA LEU A 87 -57.90 1.33 -50.52
C LEU A 87 -57.54 1.82 -49.10
N MET A 88 -56.37 1.44 -48.58
CA MET A 88 -55.94 1.87 -47.23
C MET A 88 -55.53 3.35 -47.19
N GLN A 89 -54.95 3.88 -48.27
CA GLN A 89 -54.67 5.32 -48.42
C GLN A 89 -55.95 6.15 -48.56
N SER A 90 -57.03 5.59 -49.11
CA SER A 90 -58.34 6.27 -49.16
C SER A 90 -58.94 6.51 -47.77
N SER A 91 -58.64 5.64 -46.79
CA SER A 91 -59.30 5.56 -45.48
C SER A 91 -59.34 6.91 -44.73
N GLU A 92 -60.51 7.28 -44.19
CA GLU A 92 -60.70 8.53 -43.44
C GLU A 92 -59.80 8.62 -42.18
N TYR A 93 -59.40 7.48 -41.62
CA TYR A 93 -58.54 7.40 -40.45
C TYR A 93 -57.07 7.68 -40.81
N GLY A 94 -56.56 8.84 -40.39
CA GLY A 94 -55.16 9.24 -40.61
C GLY A 94 -54.12 8.24 -40.09
N PHE A 95 -54.44 7.45 -39.05
CA PHE A 95 -53.59 6.34 -38.59
C PHE A 95 -53.44 5.23 -39.64
N ILE A 96 -54.52 4.87 -40.36
CA ILE A 96 -54.47 3.86 -41.41
C ILE A 96 -53.66 4.39 -42.60
N ARG A 97 -53.90 5.64 -43.03
CA ARG A 97 -53.09 6.30 -44.08
C ARG A 97 -51.58 6.30 -43.74
N MET A 98 -51.23 6.51 -42.48
CA MET A 98 -49.84 6.53 -42.00
C MET A 98 -49.14 5.16 -42.07
N LEU A 99 -49.89 4.05 -42.04
CA LEU A 99 -49.32 2.69 -42.16
C LEU A 99 -48.93 2.32 -43.60
N PHE A 100 -49.42 3.05 -44.61
CA PHE A 100 -49.17 2.79 -46.03
C PHE A 100 -48.53 4.01 -46.71
N PRO A 101 -47.26 4.35 -46.41
CA PRO A 101 -46.56 5.53 -46.93
C PRO A 101 -46.05 5.38 -48.39
N GLU A 102 -46.37 4.27 -49.05
CA GLU A 102 -45.93 3.95 -50.41
C GLU A 102 -46.38 5.00 -51.44
N LYS A 103 -45.45 5.54 -52.23
CA LYS A 103 -45.77 6.32 -53.43
C LYS A 103 -45.96 5.38 -54.60
N LEU A 104 -47.19 5.32 -55.11
CA LEU A 104 -47.59 4.46 -56.22
C LEU A 104 -47.21 5.11 -57.56
N ASP A 105 -45.94 4.94 -57.95
CA ASP A 105 -45.46 5.34 -59.28
C ASP A 105 -45.91 4.30 -60.33
N SER A 106 -46.84 4.68 -61.22
CA SER A 106 -47.47 3.80 -62.22
C SER A 106 -46.50 3.15 -63.22
N ASP A 107 -45.31 3.71 -63.42
CA ASP A 107 -44.28 3.17 -64.32
C ASP A 107 -43.46 2.01 -63.72
N LYS A 108 -43.56 1.73 -62.41
CA LYS A 108 -42.73 0.71 -61.74
C LYS A 108 -43.22 -0.72 -61.96
N LYS A 109 -43.15 -1.19 -63.21
CA LYS A 109 -43.41 -2.58 -63.64
C LYS A 109 -42.29 -3.57 -63.23
N GLY A 110 -41.91 -3.54 -61.96
CA GLY A 110 -41.01 -4.52 -61.35
C GLY A 110 -41.74 -5.82 -60.97
N ARG A 111 -41.01 -6.93 -60.83
CA ARG A 111 -41.57 -8.14 -60.20
C ARG A 111 -41.89 -7.85 -58.73
N PRO A 112 -43.01 -8.36 -58.17
CA PRO A 112 -43.28 -8.27 -56.74
C PRO A 112 -42.12 -8.80 -55.89
N THR A 113 -41.79 -8.10 -54.80
CA THR A 113 -40.73 -8.51 -53.88
C THR A 113 -41.21 -9.62 -52.96
N THR A 114 -40.59 -10.79 -53.03
CA THR A 114 -40.84 -11.92 -52.13
C THR A 114 -40.29 -11.68 -50.71
N ALA A 115 -40.79 -12.42 -49.73
CA ALA A 115 -40.28 -12.39 -48.35
C ALA A 115 -38.79 -12.75 -48.30
N GLY A 116 -38.36 -13.78 -49.02
CA GLY A 116 -36.97 -14.22 -49.11
C GLY A 116 -36.05 -13.11 -49.63
N SER A 117 -36.47 -12.38 -50.67
CA SER A 117 -35.73 -11.22 -51.18
C SER A 117 -35.72 -10.04 -50.20
N LYS A 118 -36.83 -9.74 -49.51
CA LYS A 118 -36.88 -8.70 -48.44
C LYS A 118 -35.92 -9.03 -47.30
N ILE A 119 -35.97 -10.25 -46.77
CA ILE A 119 -35.10 -10.76 -45.69
C ILE A 119 -33.63 -10.73 -46.12
N LYS A 120 -33.31 -11.22 -47.33
CA LYS A 120 -31.95 -11.21 -47.88
C LYS A 120 -31.38 -9.79 -47.99
N LYS A 121 -32.19 -8.81 -48.38
CA LYS A 121 -31.78 -7.39 -48.40
C LYS A 121 -31.48 -6.87 -46.99
N GLN A 122 -32.44 -7.00 -46.06
CA GLN A 122 -32.30 -6.52 -44.68
C GLN A 122 -31.09 -7.14 -43.97
N ALA A 123 -30.82 -8.44 -44.17
CA ALA A 123 -29.66 -9.11 -43.62
C ALA A 123 -28.33 -8.55 -44.15
N ASN A 124 -28.25 -8.25 -45.45
CA ASN A 124 -27.06 -7.62 -46.04
C ASN A 124 -26.87 -6.17 -45.55
N ASP A 125 -27.94 -5.38 -45.45
CA ASP A 125 -27.89 -4.01 -44.94
C ASP A 125 -27.45 -3.96 -43.47
N LEU A 126 -27.88 -4.93 -42.66
CA LEU A 126 -27.39 -5.13 -41.29
C LEU A 126 -25.90 -5.51 -41.26
N VAL A 127 -25.45 -6.48 -42.05
CA VAL A 127 -24.03 -6.88 -42.11
C VAL A 127 -23.14 -5.70 -42.57
N ASN A 128 -23.56 -4.97 -43.61
CA ASN A 128 -22.89 -3.77 -44.09
C ASN A 128 -22.81 -2.65 -43.04
N THR A 129 -23.74 -2.62 -42.09
CA THR A 129 -23.73 -1.69 -40.95
C THR A 129 -22.78 -2.18 -39.85
N LEU A 130 -22.83 -3.47 -39.49
CA LEU A 130 -21.96 -4.08 -38.49
C LEU A 130 -20.47 -4.01 -38.87
N MET A 131 -20.14 -4.17 -40.17
CA MET A 131 -18.76 -4.11 -40.68
C MET A 131 -18.12 -2.71 -40.61
N LYS A 132 -18.90 -1.65 -40.38
CA LYS A 132 -18.39 -0.28 -40.17
C LYS A 132 -17.95 -0.01 -38.72
N CYS A 133 -18.25 -0.94 -37.80
CA CYS A 133 -18.06 -0.79 -36.36
C CYS A 133 -16.98 -1.76 -35.82
N THR A 134 -16.54 -1.54 -34.58
CA THR A 134 -15.78 -2.57 -33.85
C THR A 134 -16.78 -3.51 -33.16
N PRO A 135 -16.85 -4.81 -33.52
CA PRO A 135 -17.89 -5.69 -33.00
C PRO A 135 -17.55 -6.21 -31.59
N HIS A 136 -18.53 -6.10 -30.69
CA HIS A 136 -18.50 -6.70 -29.36
C HIS A 136 -19.62 -7.77 -29.28
N TYR A 137 -19.26 -9.00 -28.92
CA TYR A 137 -20.17 -10.14 -28.94
C TYR A 137 -20.57 -10.55 -27.52
N ILE A 138 -21.87 -10.52 -27.23
CA ILE A 138 -22.46 -11.17 -26.06
C ILE A 138 -22.93 -12.57 -26.50
N ARG A 139 -22.69 -13.58 -25.66
CA ARG A 139 -23.08 -14.97 -25.91
C ARG A 139 -23.95 -15.45 -24.74
N CYS A 140 -25.26 -15.39 -24.93
CA CYS A 140 -26.22 -15.86 -23.93
C CYS A 140 -26.20 -17.39 -23.86
N ILE A 141 -26.26 -17.93 -22.65
CA ILE A 141 -26.40 -19.37 -22.37
C ILE A 141 -27.59 -19.54 -21.44
N LYS A 142 -28.51 -20.44 -21.79
CA LYS A 142 -29.65 -20.83 -20.97
C LYS A 142 -29.21 -21.97 -20.03
N PRO A 143 -29.21 -21.79 -18.69
CA PRO A 143 -28.63 -22.77 -17.77
C PRO A 143 -29.48 -24.03 -17.57
N ASN A 144 -30.80 -23.95 -17.80
CA ASN A 144 -31.76 -25.03 -17.63
C ASN A 144 -33.00 -24.77 -18.50
N GLU A 145 -33.73 -25.82 -18.90
CA GLU A 145 -35.05 -25.67 -19.53
C GLU A 145 -36.19 -25.36 -18.52
N THR A 146 -36.00 -25.66 -17.23
CA THR A 146 -37.00 -25.51 -16.14
C THR A 146 -37.37 -24.06 -15.80
N LYS A 147 -36.58 -23.08 -16.26
CA LYS A 147 -36.64 -21.65 -15.94
C LYS A 147 -36.37 -21.32 -14.45
N LYS A 148 -35.76 -22.23 -13.68
CA LYS A 148 -35.46 -22.01 -12.26
C LYS A 148 -34.14 -21.27 -12.05
N PRO A 149 -34.04 -20.36 -11.05
CA PRO A 149 -32.75 -19.79 -10.64
C PRO A 149 -31.88 -20.86 -9.97
N ARG A 150 -30.55 -20.79 -10.18
CA ARG A 150 -29.53 -21.71 -9.62
C ARG A 150 -29.67 -23.20 -10.02
N ASP A 151 -30.59 -23.54 -10.92
CA ASP A 151 -30.71 -24.87 -11.54
C ASP A 151 -29.78 -24.96 -12.78
N TRP A 152 -29.13 -26.11 -13.01
CA TRP A 152 -28.05 -26.27 -13.98
C TRP A 152 -28.11 -27.62 -14.71
N GLU A 153 -28.29 -27.55 -16.02
CA GLU A 153 -28.46 -28.68 -16.93
C GLU A 153 -27.21 -28.81 -17.82
N GLU A 154 -26.20 -29.56 -17.35
CA GLU A 154 -24.87 -29.59 -17.98
C GLU A 154 -24.91 -30.03 -19.45
N SER A 155 -25.73 -31.03 -19.79
CA SER A 155 -25.94 -31.48 -21.18
C SER A 155 -26.42 -30.35 -22.09
N ARG A 156 -27.38 -29.55 -21.61
CA ARG A 156 -27.97 -28.41 -22.32
C ARG A 156 -26.97 -27.25 -22.44
N VAL A 157 -26.18 -26.98 -21.40
CA VAL A 157 -25.12 -25.96 -21.45
C VAL A 157 -23.98 -26.40 -22.37
N LYS A 158 -23.53 -27.66 -22.30
CA LYS A 158 -22.48 -28.21 -23.16
C LYS A 158 -22.86 -28.10 -24.64
N HIS A 159 -24.08 -28.51 -25.00
CA HIS A 159 -24.59 -28.36 -26.36
C HIS A 159 -24.58 -26.89 -26.83
N GLN A 160 -24.88 -25.93 -25.95
CA GLN A 160 -24.76 -24.49 -26.25
C GLN A 160 -23.32 -24.03 -26.42
N VAL A 161 -22.38 -24.47 -25.56
CA VAL A 161 -20.95 -24.18 -25.69
C VAL A 161 -20.39 -24.69 -27.02
N GLU A 162 -20.88 -25.84 -27.48
CA GLU A 162 -20.53 -26.48 -28.75
C GLU A 162 -21.17 -25.74 -29.94
N TYR A 163 -22.49 -25.55 -30.01
CA TYR A 163 -23.12 -24.90 -31.18
C TYR A 163 -22.82 -23.40 -31.30
N LEU A 164 -22.61 -22.68 -30.19
CA LEU A 164 -22.11 -21.30 -30.22
C LEU A 164 -20.62 -21.21 -30.61
N GLY A 165 -19.96 -22.35 -30.79
CA GLY A 165 -18.56 -22.47 -31.18
C GLY A 165 -17.60 -21.88 -30.16
N LEU A 166 -17.95 -21.80 -28.87
CA LEU A 166 -17.17 -21.03 -27.89
C LEU A 166 -15.76 -21.60 -27.73
N LYS A 167 -15.64 -22.94 -27.72
CA LYS A 167 -14.37 -23.66 -27.72
C LYS A 167 -13.46 -23.28 -28.89
N GLU A 168 -14.02 -23.20 -30.10
CA GLU A 168 -13.26 -22.89 -31.31
C GLU A 168 -12.96 -21.39 -31.43
N ASN A 169 -13.87 -20.52 -31.00
CA ASN A 169 -13.59 -19.08 -30.82
C ASN A 169 -12.40 -18.83 -29.86
N ILE A 170 -12.28 -19.63 -28.79
CA ILE A 170 -11.12 -19.60 -27.89
C ILE A 170 -9.88 -20.17 -28.57
N ARG A 171 -10.00 -21.30 -29.29
CA ARG A 171 -8.89 -21.94 -30.01
C ARG A 171 -8.26 -21.02 -31.05
N VAL A 172 -9.06 -20.40 -31.91
CA VAL A 172 -8.61 -19.41 -32.91
C VAL A 172 -7.94 -18.20 -32.23
N ARG A 173 -8.45 -17.75 -31.08
CA ARG A 173 -7.82 -16.67 -30.29
C ARG A 173 -6.49 -17.06 -29.65
N ARG A 174 -6.30 -18.34 -29.24
CA ARG A 174 -5.03 -18.87 -28.69
C ARG A 174 -4.01 -19.29 -29.75
N ALA A 175 -4.47 -19.65 -30.96
CA ALA A 175 -3.59 -20.00 -32.08
C ALA A 175 -2.85 -18.77 -32.65
N GLY A 176 -3.53 -17.61 -32.64
CA GLY A 176 -2.89 -16.31 -32.84
C GLY A 176 -2.45 -15.67 -31.52
N PHE A 177 -2.00 -14.42 -31.59
CA PHE A 177 -1.66 -13.64 -30.39
C PHE A 177 -2.92 -13.24 -29.61
N ALA A 178 -3.08 -13.72 -28.38
CA ALA A 178 -4.25 -13.44 -27.54
C ALA A 178 -4.37 -11.96 -27.14
N TYR A 179 -3.25 -11.23 -27.00
CA TYR A 179 -3.23 -9.81 -26.61
C TYR A 179 -2.42 -8.96 -27.58
N ARG A 180 -2.91 -7.74 -27.87
CA ARG A 180 -2.35 -6.84 -28.89
C ARG A 180 -2.54 -5.38 -28.46
N ARG A 181 -1.47 -4.59 -28.33
CA ARG A 181 -1.56 -3.19 -27.83
C ARG A 181 -0.52 -2.27 -28.47
N LEU A 182 -0.89 -1.00 -28.69
CA LEU A 182 0.02 0.05 -29.16
C LEU A 182 1.16 0.27 -28.14
N PHE A 183 2.38 0.55 -28.60
CA PHE A 183 3.55 0.60 -27.71
C PHE A 183 3.41 1.64 -26.58
N HIS A 184 3.02 2.90 -26.84
CA HIS A 184 2.74 3.87 -25.78
C HIS A 184 1.66 3.41 -24.80
N LYS A 185 0.57 2.76 -25.26
CA LYS A 185 -0.49 2.24 -24.37
C LYS A 185 -0.06 1.02 -23.57
N PHE A 186 1.06 0.39 -23.92
CA PHE A 186 1.73 -0.64 -23.14
C PHE A 186 2.69 0.01 -22.14
N LEU A 187 3.60 0.87 -22.60
CA LEU A 187 4.51 1.66 -21.76
C LEU A 187 3.76 2.39 -20.64
N GLN A 188 2.74 3.17 -20.94
CA GLN A 188 1.96 3.92 -19.95
C GLN A 188 1.33 3.02 -18.86
N ARG A 189 1.00 1.76 -19.18
CA ARG A 189 0.44 0.81 -18.21
C ARG A 189 1.51 0.15 -17.36
N TYR A 190 2.62 -0.27 -17.96
CA TYR A 190 3.62 -1.15 -17.35
C TYR A 190 4.94 -0.46 -16.98
N ALA A 191 5.11 0.84 -17.25
CA ALA A 191 6.32 1.61 -16.92
C ALA A 191 6.71 1.57 -15.43
N ILE A 192 5.74 1.34 -14.54
CA ILE A 192 5.95 1.17 -13.09
C ILE A 192 6.81 -0.06 -12.73
N LEU A 193 7.05 -0.98 -13.67
CA LEU A 193 7.84 -2.20 -13.43
C LEU A 193 9.34 -1.92 -13.28
N THR A 194 9.92 -0.95 -13.99
CA THR A 194 11.37 -0.68 -14.00
C THR A 194 11.68 0.78 -13.63
N PRO A 195 12.75 1.06 -12.87
CA PRO A 195 13.25 2.43 -12.69
C PRO A 195 13.52 3.19 -14.00
N GLU A 196 13.87 2.49 -15.07
CA GLU A 196 14.32 3.06 -16.36
C GLU A 196 13.16 3.58 -17.21
N THR A 197 11.97 2.97 -17.12
CA THR A 197 10.75 3.47 -17.79
C THR A 197 9.87 4.34 -16.90
N TRP A 198 10.08 4.33 -15.58
CA TRP A 198 9.32 5.15 -14.63
C TRP A 198 9.96 6.54 -14.41
N PRO A 199 9.20 7.66 -14.39
CA PRO A 199 7.75 7.76 -14.62
C PRO A 199 7.36 7.83 -16.09
N SER A 200 8.32 8.09 -16.99
CA SER A 200 8.10 8.18 -18.43
C SER A 200 9.34 7.75 -19.21
N TRP A 201 9.15 6.83 -20.15
CA TRP A 201 10.16 6.50 -21.15
C TRP A 201 10.40 7.67 -22.10
N ARG A 202 11.65 7.88 -22.53
CA ARG A 202 12.07 9.01 -23.39
C ARG A 202 12.71 8.60 -24.72
N GLY A 203 12.95 7.31 -24.94
CA GLY A 203 13.46 6.76 -26.20
C GLY A 203 12.33 6.30 -27.12
N ASP A 204 12.69 5.55 -28.17
CA ASP A 204 11.72 4.88 -29.04
C ASP A 204 10.77 3.95 -28.27
N GLU A 205 9.47 3.97 -28.61
CA GLU A 205 8.45 3.20 -27.90
C GLU A 205 8.70 1.67 -28.01
N ARG A 206 9.19 1.19 -29.17
CA ARG A 206 9.43 -0.24 -29.40
C ARG A 206 10.58 -0.75 -28.54
N GLN A 207 11.67 0.01 -28.42
CA GLN A 207 12.78 -0.26 -27.50
C GLN A 207 12.32 -0.26 -26.03
N GLY A 208 11.49 0.70 -25.63
CA GLY A 208 10.98 0.79 -24.25
C GLY A 208 10.12 -0.41 -23.85
N VAL A 209 9.24 -0.87 -24.75
CA VAL A 209 8.47 -2.11 -24.54
C VAL A 209 9.39 -3.33 -24.52
N GLN A 210 10.39 -3.41 -25.40
CA GLN A 210 11.36 -4.52 -25.39
C GLN A 210 12.21 -4.56 -24.10
N HIS A 211 12.56 -3.41 -23.55
CA HIS A 211 13.21 -3.30 -22.24
C HIS A 211 12.30 -3.84 -21.13
N LEU A 212 11.02 -3.42 -21.08
CA LEU A 212 10.07 -3.95 -20.09
C LEU A 212 9.94 -5.48 -20.16
N LEU A 213 9.72 -6.04 -21.34
CA LEU A 213 9.52 -7.48 -21.51
C LEU A 213 10.77 -8.29 -21.12
N ARG A 214 11.97 -7.78 -21.40
CA ARG A 214 13.23 -8.35 -20.90
C ARG A 214 13.37 -8.24 -19.38
N SER A 215 12.97 -7.11 -18.77
CA SER A 215 13.10 -6.86 -17.33
C SER A 215 12.20 -7.75 -16.44
N VAL A 216 11.13 -8.32 -17.02
CA VAL A 216 10.26 -9.30 -16.36
C VAL A 216 10.58 -10.75 -16.75
N ASN A 217 11.70 -10.97 -17.44
CA ASN A 217 12.11 -12.26 -18.00
C ASN A 217 11.02 -12.92 -18.85
N MET A 218 10.25 -12.14 -19.64
CA MET A 218 9.32 -12.74 -20.60
C MET A 218 10.09 -13.40 -21.73
N ASP A 219 9.86 -14.70 -21.90
CA ASP A 219 10.38 -15.53 -22.98
C ASP A 219 10.06 -14.90 -24.36
N PRO A 220 11.08 -14.72 -25.25
CA PRO A 220 10.91 -14.20 -26.60
C PRO A 220 9.88 -14.95 -27.47
N GLU A 221 9.59 -16.23 -27.23
CA GLU A 221 8.55 -16.96 -27.98
C GLU A 221 7.12 -16.54 -27.60
N GLN A 222 6.95 -15.90 -26.44
CA GLN A 222 5.65 -15.47 -25.93
C GLN A 222 5.20 -14.11 -26.49
N TYR A 223 6.05 -13.37 -27.20
CA TYR A 223 5.70 -12.07 -27.75
C TYR A 223 6.31 -11.77 -29.11
N GLN A 224 5.68 -10.89 -29.88
CA GLN A 224 6.21 -10.38 -31.13
C GLN A 224 6.08 -8.85 -31.22
N MET A 225 7.14 -8.20 -31.70
CA MET A 225 7.24 -6.74 -31.82
C MET A 225 6.94 -6.32 -33.27
N GLY A 226 5.68 -6.02 -33.56
CA GLY A 226 5.23 -5.53 -34.87
C GLY A 226 5.66 -4.09 -35.17
N ARG A 227 5.06 -3.48 -36.21
CA ARG A 227 5.40 -2.09 -36.63
C ARG A 227 5.02 -1.01 -35.60
N SER A 228 3.85 -1.14 -34.96
CA SER A 228 3.33 -0.13 -34.00
C SER A 228 2.67 -0.74 -32.75
N LYS A 229 2.68 -2.07 -32.64
CA LYS A 229 1.99 -2.84 -31.60
C LYS A 229 2.87 -3.98 -31.10
N VAL A 230 2.80 -4.22 -29.79
CA VAL A 230 3.25 -5.47 -29.17
C VAL A 230 2.11 -6.49 -29.23
N PHE A 231 2.48 -7.73 -29.51
CA PHE A 231 1.60 -8.89 -29.58
C PHE A 231 2.10 -9.90 -28.54
N VAL A 232 1.22 -10.43 -27.70
CA VAL A 232 1.55 -11.47 -26.70
C VAL A 232 0.70 -12.70 -27.00
N LYS A 233 1.35 -13.87 -27.02
CA LYS A 233 0.84 -15.16 -27.48
C LYS A 233 -0.09 -15.77 -26.44
N ASN A 234 0.49 -16.12 -25.28
CA ASN A 234 -0.20 -16.76 -24.17
C ASN A 234 -0.80 -15.73 -23.19
N PRO A 235 -2.09 -15.83 -22.80
CA PRO A 235 -2.68 -14.95 -21.79
C PRO A 235 -2.01 -15.10 -20.41
N GLU A 236 -1.44 -16.26 -20.10
CA GLU A 236 -0.68 -16.52 -18.89
C GLU A 236 0.50 -15.54 -18.72
N SER A 237 1.19 -15.21 -19.81
CA SER A 237 2.28 -14.21 -19.83
C SER A 237 1.79 -12.78 -19.60
N LEU A 238 0.54 -12.47 -19.97
CA LEU A 238 -0.09 -11.18 -19.67
C LEU A 238 -0.51 -11.08 -18.20
N PHE A 239 -1.05 -12.16 -17.63
CA PHE A 239 -1.43 -12.17 -16.20
C PHE A 239 -0.20 -11.98 -15.29
N LEU A 240 0.94 -12.59 -15.63
CA LEU A 240 2.21 -12.35 -14.92
C LEU A 240 2.63 -10.87 -14.97
N LEU A 241 2.47 -10.18 -16.11
CA LEU A 241 2.75 -8.74 -16.24
C LEU A 241 1.85 -7.87 -15.34
N GLU A 242 0.56 -8.21 -15.22
CA GLU A 242 -0.37 -7.50 -14.33
C GLU A 242 -0.05 -7.78 -12.85
N GLU A 243 0.21 -9.02 -12.48
CA GLU A 243 0.54 -9.40 -11.10
C GLU A 243 1.88 -8.77 -10.64
N MET A 244 2.89 -8.75 -11.51
CA MET A 244 4.15 -8.03 -11.26
C MET A 244 3.95 -6.51 -11.15
N ARG A 245 2.97 -5.96 -11.86
CA ARG A 245 2.60 -4.53 -11.81
C ARG A 245 1.89 -4.20 -10.50
N GLU A 246 0.97 -5.05 -10.04
CA GLU A 246 0.25 -4.84 -8.78
C GLU A 246 1.19 -4.88 -7.57
N ARG A 247 2.13 -5.85 -7.52
CA ARG A 247 3.18 -5.92 -6.49
C ARG A 247 4.03 -4.65 -6.37
N LYS A 248 4.10 -3.79 -7.40
CA LYS A 248 4.84 -2.51 -7.33
C LYS A 248 4.11 -1.44 -6.51
N PHE A 249 2.77 -1.42 -6.52
CA PHE A 249 1.99 -0.39 -5.83
C PHE A 249 2.30 -0.32 -4.33
N ASP A 250 2.45 -1.47 -3.69
CA ASP A 250 2.84 -1.62 -2.29
C ASP A 250 4.13 -0.88 -1.94
N SER A 251 5.12 -0.91 -2.85
CA SER A 251 6.40 -0.23 -2.67
C SER A 251 6.25 1.29 -2.76
N PHE A 252 5.52 1.78 -3.77
CA PHE A 252 5.24 3.22 -3.91
C PHE A 252 4.35 3.76 -2.77
N ALA A 253 3.36 2.99 -2.33
CA ALA A 253 2.55 3.31 -1.15
C ALA A 253 3.42 3.43 0.12
N ARG A 254 4.36 2.51 0.34
CA ARG A 254 5.33 2.60 1.45
C ARG A 254 6.23 3.83 1.37
N VAL A 255 6.64 4.28 0.17
CA VAL A 255 7.38 5.54 -0.02
C VAL A 255 6.53 6.75 0.41
N ILE A 256 5.28 6.83 -0.04
CA ILE A 256 4.35 7.91 0.32
C ILE A 256 4.08 7.90 1.84
N GLN A 257 3.76 6.73 2.41
CA GLN A 257 3.55 6.57 3.85
C GLN A 257 4.79 6.99 4.67
N LYS A 258 6.01 6.66 4.22
CA LYS A 258 7.26 7.06 4.89
C LYS A 258 7.46 8.57 4.84
N ALA A 259 7.16 9.22 3.71
CA ALA A 259 7.21 10.68 3.59
C ALA A 259 6.18 11.37 4.49
N TRP A 260 4.94 10.86 4.52
CA TRP A 260 3.85 11.38 5.35
C TRP A 260 4.13 11.23 6.85
N ARG A 261 4.52 10.03 7.31
CA ARG A 261 4.91 9.78 8.71
C ARG A 261 6.07 10.69 9.14
N ARG A 262 7.07 10.90 8.26
CA ARG A 262 8.16 11.87 8.49
C ARG A 262 7.66 13.30 8.61
N HIS A 263 6.74 13.73 7.74
CA HIS A 263 6.17 15.09 7.79
C HIS A 263 5.43 15.36 9.11
N ILE A 264 4.55 14.44 9.54
CA ILE A 264 3.84 14.53 10.83
C ILE A 264 4.83 14.55 12.00
N ALA A 265 5.82 13.65 12.00
CA ALA A 265 6.82 13.59 13.06
C ALA A 265 7.65 14.88 13.18
N ILE A 266 8.05 15.47 12.05
CA ILE A 266 8.77 16.76 12.03
C ILE A 266 7.88 17.87 12.59
N ARG A 267 6.65 18.05 12.08
CA ARG A 267 5.76 19.14 12.56
C ARG A 267 5.43 19.03 14.05
N LYS A 268 5.20 17.81 14.55
CA LYS A 268 4.98 17.57 15.99
C LYS A 268 6.21 17.90 16.82
N TYR A 269 7.41 17.55 16.34
CA TYR A 269 8.66 17.89 17.02
C TYR A 269 8.95 19.40 16.99
N GLU A 270 8.71 20.07 15.86
CA GLU A 270 8.81 21.54 15.75
C GLU A 270 7.87 22.24 16.73
N GLN A 271 6.59 21.82 16.80
CA GLN A 271 5.63 22.34 17.79
C GLN A 271 6.13 22.17 19.23
N MET A 272 6.62 20.98 19.62
CA MET A 272 7.12 20.75 20.98
C MET A 272 8.36 21.61 21.32
N ARG A 273 9.20 21.95 20.33
CA ARG A 273 10.30 22.92 20.51
C ARG A 273 9.78 24.34 20.71
N GLU A 274 8.75 24.74 19.97
CA GLU A 274 8.17 26.09 20.05
C GLU A 274 7.42 26.28 21.39
N GLU A 275 6.68 25.26 21.85
CA GLU A 275 6.10 25.18 23.20
C GLU A 275 7.19 25.31 24.29
N ALA A 276 8.28 24.53 24.20
CA ALA A 276 9.40 24.60 25.16
C ALA A 276 10.28 25.86 25.02
N ALA A 277 10.14 26.60 23.91
CA ALA A 277 10.81 27.88 23.72
C ALA A 277 10.04 29.01 24.39
N SER A 278 8.71 29.07 24.19
CA SER A 278 7.85 30.14 24.73
C SER A 278 7.84 30.17 26.26
N ILE A 279 7.85 29.00 26.91
CA ILE A 279 7.90 28.84 28.38
C ILE A 279 9.08 29.61 29.04
N LEU A 280 10.20 29.81 28.34
CA LEU A 280 11.39 30.49 28.86
C LEU A 280 11.68 31.83 28.16
N TYR A 281 10.85 32.23 27.19
CA TYR A 281 11.07 33.39 26.32
C TYR A 281 11.00 34.70 27.12
N ASN A 282 11.94 35.62 26.85
CA ASN A 282 12.21 36.85 27.59
C ASN A 282 12.62 36.67 29.07
N PHE A 283 12.27 35.55 29.73
CA PHE A 283 12.56 35.31 31.14
C PHE A 283 13.96 34.74 31.42
N LYS A 284 14.51 33.89 30.54
CA LYS A 284 15.80 33.21 30.79
C LYS A 284 16.71 33.17 29.56
N GLU A 285 18.00 33.42 29.78
CA GLU A 285 19.06 33.31 28.76
C GLU A 285 19.14 31.89 28.20
N ARG A 286 19.33 31.76 26.89
CA ARG A 286 19.27 30.47 26.19
C ARG A 286 20.67 29.91 25.96
N ARG A 287 20.93 28.68 26.43
CA ARG A 287 22.16 27.95 26.08
C ARG A 287 22.22 27.65 24.58
N ARG A 288 23.39 27.85 23.97
CA ARG A 288 23.70 27.51 22.58
C ARG A 288 23.35 26.05 22.25
N ASN A 289 23.64 25.13 23.16
CA ASN A 289 23.41 23.69 23.00
C ASN A 289 22.00 23.21 23.41
N SER A 290 21.14 24.09 23.95
CA SER A 290 19.74 23.79 24.30
C SER A 290 18.79 24.16 23.17
N ILE A 291 18.94 25.36 22.60
CA ILE A 291 17.93 26.03 21.76
C ILE A 291 17.51 25.24 20.50
N ASN A 292 18.39 24.36 20.02
CA ASN A 292 18.17 23.56 18.81
C ASN A 292 18.19 22.03 19.03
N ARG A 293 18.26 21.54 20.28
CA ARG A 293 18.45 20.11 20.56
C ARG A 293 17.18 19.28 20.25
N ASN A 294 17.39 18.05 19.79
CA ASN A 294 16.36 17.02 19.73
C ASN A 294 15.87 16.68 21.14
N PHE A 295 14.54 16.57 21.25
CA PHE A 295 13.84 16.03 22.43
C PHE A 295 13.62 14.54 22.17
N VAL A 296 13.88 13.72 23.18
CA VAL A 296 13.84 12.25 23.12
C VAL A 296 12.87 11.70 24.18
N GLY A 297 12.61 12.45 25.25
CA GLY A 297 11.92 11.97 26.43
C GLY A 297 12.81 11.05 27.24
N ASP A 298 12.91 9.79 26.83
CA ASP A 298 13.68 8.77 27.53
C ASP A 298 15.16 8.78 27.11
N TYR A 299 16.02 9.31 27.99
CA TYR A 299 17.47 9.28 27.87
C TYR A 299 18.13 8.20 28.74
N LEU A 300 17.36 7.40 29.49
CA LEU A 300 17.88 6.28 30.28
C LEU A 300 17.83 4.97 29.50
N GLY A 301 16.89 4.82 28.56
CA GLY A 301 16.59 3.53 27.93
C GLY A 301 15.76 2.67 28.87
N MET A 302 14.62 3.20 29.34
CA MET A 302 13.72 2.53 30.28
C MET A 302 13.16 1.21 29.75
N GLU A 303 13.19 0.96 28.45
CA GLU A 303 12.79 -0.33 27.88
C GLU A 303 13.81 -1.44 28.18
N GLU A 304 15.10 -1.10 28.25
CA GLU A 304 16.22 -2.02 28.49
C GLU A 304 16.59 -2.15 29.98
N ARG A 305 15.84 -1.47 30.89
CA ARG A 305 16.14 -1.38 32.34
C ARG A 305 14.99 -1.85 33.22
N PRO A 306 14.73 -3.17 33.35
CA PRO A 306 13.66 -3.68 34.20
C PRO A 306 13.79 -3.26 35.67
N GLU A 307 15.02 -3.01 36.15
CA GLU A 307 15.35 -2.56 37.51
C GLU A 307 14.84 -1.14 37.80
N LEU A 308 14.62 -0.32 36.77
CA LEU A 308 13.93 0.97 36.90
C LEU A 308 12.42 0.84 36.64
N ARG A 309 11.99 -0.03 35.71
CA ARG A 309 10.56 -0.25 35.43
C ARG A 309 9.80 -0.82 36.62
N GLN A 310 10.44 -1.56 37.53
CA GLN A 310 9.80 -2.14 38.72
C GLN A 310 9.13 -1.11 39.66
N PHE A 311 9.54 0.17 39.61
CA PHE A 311 8.97 1.25 40.43
C PHE A 311 7.77 1.96 39.76
N LEU A 312 7.48 1.65 38.50
CA LEU A 312 6.38 2.21 37.72
C LEU A 312 5.18 1.26 37.72
N ALA A 313 3.98 1.76 37.45
CA ALA A 313 2.81 0.91 37.27
C ALA A 313 2.89 0.11 35.95
N LYS A 314 2.20 -1.05 35.90
CA LYS A 314 2.15 -1.89 34.70
C LYS A 314 1.63 -1.09 33.50
N ARG A 315 2.41 -1.04 32.42
CA ARG A 315 2.15 -0.24 31.20
C ARG A 315 2.09 1.28 31.41
N GLU A 316 2.64 1.81 32.51
CA GLU A 316 2.77 3.26 32.69
C GLU A 316 3.72 3.85 31.63
N ARG A 317 3.25 4.90 30.95
CA ARG A 317 4.04 5.60 29.93
C ARG A 317 5.05 6.53 30.61
N VAL A 318 6.32 6.40 30.21
CA VAL A 318 7.36 7.41 30.47
C VAL A 318 7.23 8.52 29.42
N ASP A 319 7.27 9.77 29.86
CA ASP A 319 7.36 10.94 28.98
C ASP A 319 8.76 11.56 29.00
N PHE A 320 9.49 11.45 30.11
CA PHE A 320 10.87 11.87 30.22
C PHE A 320 11.65 11.03 31.24
N ALA A 321 12.93 10.73 30.97
CA ALA A 321 13.82 10.06 31.92
C ALA A 321 15.29 10.53 31.74
N ASP A 322 15.98 10.90 32.83
CA ASP A 322 17.37 11.41 32.83
C ASP A 322 18.10 11.17 34.17
N SER A 323 19.44 11.12 34.19
CA SER A 323 20.26 10.93 35.39
C SER A 323 20.77 12.28 35.95
N ILE A 324 19.82 13.01 36.54
CA ILE A 324 19.97 14.38 37.04
C ILE A 324 20.84 14.47 38.30
N THR A 325 21.32 15.67 38.61
CA THR A 325 21.94 15.96 39.92
C THR A 325 20.88 16.56 40.86
N LYS A 326 20.68 15.96 42.03
CA LYS A 326 19.95 16.58 43.16
C LYS A 326 20.95 17.10 44.19
N TYR A 327 20.68 18.24 44.77
CA TYR A 327 21.51 18.84 45.82
C TYR A 327 20.88 18.66 47.20
N ASP A 328 21.72 18.42 48.21
CA ASP A 328 21.28 18.21 49.60
C ASP A 328 21.27 19.49 50.45
N ARG A 329 20.95 19.36 51.76
CA ARG A 329 20.93 20.46 52.73
C ARG A 329 22.28 21.15 52.98
N ARG A 330 23.38 20.60 52.46
CA ARG A 330 24.75 21.12 52.50
C ARG A 330 25.25 21.48 51.10
N PHE A 331 24.37 21.51 50.10
CA PHE A 331 24.68 21.69 48.68
C PHE A 331 25.63 20.63 48.09
N LYS A 332 25.69 19.44 48.67
CA LYS A 332 26.43 18.32 48.09
C LYS A 332 25.64 17.76 46.89
N PRO A 333 26.27 17.58 45.72
CA PRO A 333 25.63 16.96 44.56
C PRO A 333 25.45 15.45 44.78
N ILE A 334 24.28 14.93 44.42
CA ILE A 334 23.90 13.53 44.52
C ILE A 334 23.16 13.13 43.24
N LYS A 335 23.66 12.14 42.50
CA LYS A 335 22.96 11.65 41.30
C LYS A 335 21.65 10.93 41.64
N ARG A 336 20.63 11.19 40.84
CA ARG A 336 19.30 10.58 40.89
C ARG A 336 18.81 10.35 39.48
N ASP A 337 18.22 9.19 39.23
CA ASP A 337 17.47 8.96 38.01
C ASP A 337 16.08 9.57 38.23
N PHE A 338 15.72 10.53 37.39
CA PHE A 338 14.44 11.22 37.41
C PHE A 338 13.58 10.70 36.27
N ILE A 339 12.36 10.26 36.57
CA ILE A 339 11.40 9.75 35.59
C ILE A 339 10.11 10.56 35.73
N LEU A 340 9.58 11.06 34.62
CA LEU A 340 8.31 11.75 34.51
C LEU A 340 7.32 10.88 33.74
N THR A 341 6.12 10.72 34.29
CA THR A 341 4.97 10.06 33.66
C THR A 341 3.77 11.02 33.63
N PRO A 342 2.67 10.70 32.92
CA PRO A 342 1.46 11.52 32.92
C PRO A 342 0.77 11.73 34.28
N LYS A 343 1.25 11.14 35.38
CA LYS A 343 0.66 11.26 36.73
C LYS A 343 1.66 11.57 37.84
N TYR A 344 2.89 11.07 37.72
CA TYR A 344 3.89 11.13 38.78
C TYR A 344 5.24 11.65 38.25
N PHE A 345 6.06 12.21 39.14
CA PHE A 345 7.51 12.14 38.97
C PHE A 345 8.14 11.23 40.04
N TYR A 346 9.21 10.56 39.64
CA TYR A 346 9.96 9.60 40.44
C TYR A 346 11.41 10.06 40.57
N LEU A 347 11.99 9.92 41.75
CA LEU A 347 13.41 10.11 42.03
C LEU A 347 13.97 8.79 42.56
N ILE A 348 14.74 8.09 41.74
CA ILE A 348 15.41 6.83 42.10
C ILE A 348 16.87 7.15 42.46
N GLY A 349 17.35 6.58 43.57
CA GLY A 349 18.74 6.62 43.98
C GLY A 349 19.39 5.25 43.85
N ARG A 350 20.72 5.22 43.92
CA ARG A 350 21.51 3.97 43.97
C ARG A 350 22.19 3.87 45.33
N GLU A 351 22.05 2.73 46.00
CA GLU A 351 22.61 2.50 47.33
C GLU A 351 23.30 1.14 47.42
N LYS A 352 24.38 1.04 48.21
CA LYS A 352 25.05 -0.23 48.46
C LYS A 352 24.29 -1.03 49.52
N VAL A 353 23.95 -2.27 49.21
CA VAL A 353 23.30 -3.21 50.14
C VAL A 353 24.23 -3.46 51.33
N LYS A 354 23.75 -3.23 52.57
CA LYS A 354 24.56 -3.26 53.79
C LYS A 354 24.54 -4.59 54.55
N LYS A 355 23.53 -5.43 54.32
CA LYS A 355 23.25 -6.70 55.02
C LYS A 355 22.69 -7.73 54.03
N GLY A 356 22.81 -9.02 54.34
CA GLY A 356 22.35 -10.12 53.47
C GLY A 356 23.40 -10.60 52.45
N PRO A 357 23.08 -11.60 51.61
CA PRO A 357 24.02 -12.17 50.64
C PRO A 357 24.41 -11.19 49.51
N GLU A 358 23.53 -10.24 49.15
CA GLU A 358 23.81 -9.19 48.17
C GLU A 358 24.75 -8.07 48.70
N LYS A 359 25.34 -8.21 49.90
CA LYS A 359 26.12 -7.16 50.58
C LYS A 359 27.24 -6.60 49.68
N GLY A 360 27.21 -5.28 49.47
CA GLY A 360 28.16 -4.55 48.64
C GLY A 360 27.68 -4.28 47.21
N GLN A 361 26.69 -5.03 46.70
CA GLN A 361 26.04 -4.73 45.42
C GLN A 361 25.34 -3.37 45.48
N ILE A 362 25.28 -2.68 44.34
CA ILE A 362 24.55 -1.42 44.17
C ILE A 362 23.14 -1.79 43.71
N LYS A 363 22.13 -1.27 44.41
CA LYS A 363 20.71 -1.51 44.13
C LYS A 363 19.97 -0.18 43.96
N GLU A 364 19.09 -0.14 42.97
CA GLU A 364 18.15 0.96 42.75
C GLU A 364 17.14 1.01 43.90
N VAL A 365 16.91 2.21 44.43
CA VAL A 365 16.00 2.45 45.55
C VAL A 365 15.18 3.70 45.24
N LEU A 366 13.86 3.57 45.17
CA LEU A 366 12.93 4.70 45.07
C LEU A 366 13.12 5.64 46.28
N LYS A 367 13.50 6.89 46.03
CA LYS A 367 13.71 7.93 47.06
C LYS A 367 12.61 8.97 47.12
N LYS A 368 11.84 9.14 46.04
CA LYS A 368 10.57 9.86 46.07
C LYS A 368 9.68 9.41 44.91
N LYS A 369 8.39 9.29 45.17
CA LYS A 369 7.31 9.27 44.18
C LYS A 369 6.37 10.41 44.57
N VAL A 370 6.03 11.28 43.63
CA VAL A 370 5.25 12.51 43.89
C VAL A 370 4.22 12.67 42.78
N GLU A 371 2.97 12.94 43.15
CA GLU A 371 1.91 13.25 42.19
C GLU A 371 2.13 14.64 41.59
N LEU A 372 1.94 14.78 40.29
CA LEU A 372 2.16 16.07 39.63
C LEU A 372 1.23 17.17 40.19
N GLN A 373 0.03 16.80 40.65
CA GLN A 373 -0.91 17.71 41.31
C GLN A 373 -0.38 18.27 42.65
N ALA A 374 0.62 17.64 43.28
CA ALA A 374 1.26 18.11 44.51
C ALA A 374 2.48 19.04 44.27
N VAL A 375 2.77 19.38 43.01
CA VAL A 375 3.81 20.35 42.63
C VAL A 375 3.20 21.75 42.63
N SER A 376 3.68 22.64 43.49
CA SER A 376 3.13 24.00 43.65
C SER A 376 3.75 25.03 42.70
N GLY A 377 4.87 24.71 42.05
CA GLY A 377 5.51 25.56 41.05
C GLY A 377 6.96 25.18 40.78
N VAL A 378 7.62 25.93 39.88
CA VAL A 378 9.05 25.78 39.58
C VAL A 378 9.76 27.13 39.65
N SER A 379 10.89 27.18 40.37
CA SER A 379 11.79 28.33 40.36
C SER A 379 13.01 28.09 39.47
N LEU A 380 13.38 29.13 38.71
CA LEU A 380 14.43 29.16 37.70
C LEU A 380 15.24 30.46 37.83
N SER A 381 16.55 30.43 37.57
CA SER A 381 17.31 31.69 37.41
C SER A 381 17.00 32.34 36.06
N THR A 382 17.46 33.58 35.85
CA THR A 382 17.40 34.23 34.52
C THR A 382 18.62 33.94 33.62
N ARG A 383 19.64 33.22 34.14
CA ARG A 383 20.92 32.88 33.47
C ARG A 383 20.87 31.60 32.65
N GLN A 384 21.89 31.35 31.81
CA GLN A 384 21.95 30.17 30.94
C GLN A 384 22.38 28.85 31.63
N ASP A 385 21.82 28.52 32.79
CA ASP A 385 22.15 27.31 33.56
C ASP A 385 21.20 26.11 33.36
N ASP A 386 21.54 24.98 33.99
CA ASP A 386 20.72 23.76 34.12
C ASP A 386 19.93 23.67 35.43
N PHE A 387 20.08 24.62 36.35
CA PHE A 387 19.49 24.59 37.69
C PHE A 387 17.99 24.93 37.74
N PHE A 388 17.24 24.21 38.57
CA PHE A 388 15.83 24.47 38.85
C PHE A 388 15.44 23.98 40.25
N ILE A 389 14.37 24.52 40.81
CA ILE A 389 13.77 24.03 42.04
C ILE A 389 12.33 23.63 41.73
N LEU A 390 11.98 22.36 41.98
CA LEU A 390 10.59 21.93 42.03
C LEU A 390 10.05 22.19 43.44
N HIS A 391 9.02 23.04 43.55
CA HIS A 391 8.33 23.29 44.80
C HIS A 391 7.21 22.28 45.01
N GLU A 392 7.10 21.80 46.23
CA GLU A 392 6.27 20.65 46.59
C GLU A 392 5.85 20.80 48.05
N ASN A 393 4.67 20.33 48.44
CA ASN A 393 4.09 20.59 49.77
C ASN A 393 5.07 20.31 50.93
N ASP A 394 5.66 19.11 50.93
CA ASP A 394 6.58 18.57 51.96
C ASP A 394 7.92 19.31 52.07
N ALA A 395 8.66 19.34 50.97
CA ALA A 395 10.04 19.80 50.87
C ALA A 395 10.46 19.86 49.41
N ASP A 396 11.10 20.97 49.04
CA ASP A 396 11.42 21.31 47.68
C ASP A 396 12.62 20.50 47.16
N ASN A 397 12.72 20.35 45.84
CA ASN A 397 13.80 19.61 45.19
C ASN A 397 14.66 20.57 44.36
N PHE A 398 15.85 20.93 44.87
CA PHE A 398 16.85 21.67 44.09
C PHE A 398 17.64 20.68 43.20
N LEU A 399 17.53 20.89 41.88
CA LEU A 399 17.90 19.94 40.83
C LEU A 399 18.68 20.62 39.69
N GLU A 400 19.41 19.82 38.93
CA GLU A 400 20.22 20.20 37.77
C GLU A 400 20.09 19.12 36.68
N SER A 401 19.68 19.51 35.47
CA SER A 401 19.62 18.64 34.29
C SER A 401 19.99 19.40 33.02
N ILE A 402 20.89 18.83 32.22
CA ILE A 402 21.25 19.30 30.86
C ILE A 402 20.01 19.33 29.95
N PHE A 403 18.98 18.57 30.31
CA PHE A 403 17.74 18.42 29.57
C PHE A 403 16.58 19.24 30.17
N LYS A 404 16.85 20.13 31.14
CA LYS A 404 15.86 20.97 31.85
C LYS A 404 14.77 21.59 30.96
N THR A 405 15.11 22.17 29.80
CA THR A 405 14.13 22.79 28.90
C THR A 405 13.01 21.84 28.48
N GLU A 406 13.36 20.59 28.20
CA GLU A 406 12.43 19.52 27.81
C GLU A 406 11.67 18.98 29.01
N LEU A 407 12.40 18.69 30.10
CA LEU A 407 11.84 18.25 31.39
C LEU A 407 10.75 19.22 31.89
N ILE A 408 11.05 20.52 31.94
CA ILE A 408 10.11 21.55 32.40
C ILE A 408 8.95 21.73 31.40
N SER A 409 9.19 21.69 30.09
CA SER A 409 8.09 21.79 29.11
C SER A 409 7.11 20.63 29.22
N LEU A 410 7.60 19.40 29.45
CA LEU A 410 6.77 18.22 29.65
C LEU A 410 6.08 18.25 31.02
N LEU A 411 6.76 18.72 32.07
CA LEU A 411 6.20 18.89 33.41
C LEU A 411 5.04 19.90 33.42
N CYS A 412 5.23 21.10 32.85
CA CYS A 412 4.18 22.10 32.71
C CYS A 412 2.98 21.54 31.94
N LYS A 413 3.24 20.82 30.83
CA LYS A 413 2.19 20.23 29.99
C LYS A 413 1.38 19.16 30.73
N ARG A 414 2.02 18.23 31.43
CA ARG A 414 1.33 17.20 32.21
C ARG A 414 0.62 17.76 33.44
N PHE A 415 1.16 18.82 34.06
CA PHE A 415 0.45 19.54 35.11
C PHE A 415 -0.84 20.17 34.57
N GLU A 416 -0.76 20.93 33.47
CA GLU A 416 -1.92 21.60 32.85
C GLU A 416 -2.98 20.60 32.35
N GLU A 417 -2.57 19.47 31.78
CA GLU A 417 -3.47 18.37 31.40
C GLU A 417 -4.20 17.72 32.61
N LEU A 418 -3.56 17.65 33.79
CA LEU A 418 -4.12 17.03 35.00
C LEU A 418 -4.97 17.99 35.84
N THR A 419 -4.54 19.24 36.01
CA THR A 419 -5.17 20.21 36.92
C THR A 419 -6.08 21.20 36.20
N ARG A 420 -6.01 21.26 34.85
CA ARG A 420 -6.61 22.32 34.02
C ARG A 420 -6.10 23.73 34.36
N SER A 421 -4.94 23.83 35.00
CA SER A 421 -4.31 25.09 35.42
C SER A 421 -2.82 25.13 35.08
N LYS A 422 -2.27 26.31 34.82
CA LYS A 422 -0.86 26.45 34.44
C LYS A 422 0.05 26.38 35.66
N LEU A 423 1.07 25.52 35.59
CA LEU A 423 2.09 25.38 36.64
C LEU A 423 2.83 26.73 36.85
N PRO A 424 2.83 27.32 38.06
CA PRO A 424 3.50 28.60 38.28
C PRO A 424 5.02 28.53 38.07
N LEU A 425 5.56 29.46 37.28
CA LEU A 425 6.99 29.59 37.00
C LEU A 425 7.54 30.90 37.54
N SER A 426 8.60 30.81 38.34
CA SER A 426 9.27 31.96 38.98
C SER A 426 10.69 32.12 38.43
N PHE A 427 11.02 33.32 37.94
CA PHE A 427 12.31 33.63 37.33
C PHE A 427 13.06 34.70 38.14
N LYS A 428 14.06 34.31 38.93
CA LYS A 428 14.83 35.21 39.80
C LYS A 428 16.29 34.76 39.94
N ASP A 429 17.24 35.67 39.93
CA ASP A 429 18.66 35.34 40.14
C ASP A 429 19.01 35.05 41.60
N THR A 430 18.10 35.27 42.56
CA THR A 430 18.16 34.66 43.90
C THR A 430 16.94 33.80 44.11
N LEU A 431 17.17 32.49 44.28
CA LEU A 431 16.16 31.48 44.54
C LEU A 431 16.23 31.00 45.99
N GLN A 432 15.12 30.46 46.50
CA GLN A 432 15.05 29.84 47.82
C GLN A 432 14.33 28.50 47.75
N PHE A 433 14.75 27.53 48.57
CA PHE A 433 14.11 26.22 48.66
C PHE A 433 14.03 25.70 50.11
N ARG A 434 12.94 25.00 50.41
CA ARG A 434 12.62 24.46 51.75
C ARG A 434 13.19 23.06 51.92
N VAL A 435 13.98 22.84 52.98
CA VAL A 435 14.60 21.54 53.29
C VAL A 435 13.77 20.78 54.33
N LYS A 436 13.55 19.47 54.09
CA LYS A 436 12.84 18.58 55.02
C LYS A 436 13.55 18.53 56.39
N LYS A 437 12.78 18.67 57.47
CA LYS A 437 13.28 18.60 58.86
C LYS A 437 13.62 17.16 59.24
N GLU A 438 14.90 16.80 59.13
CA GLU A 438 15.44 15.52 59.62
C GLU A 438 16.14 15.73 60.98
N GLY A 439 15.59 15.14 62.04
CA GLY A 439 16.16 15.16 63.40
C GLY A 439 16.08 16.50 64.14
N TRP A 440 16.76 16.55 65.29
CA TRP A 440 16.98 17.78 66.08
C TRP A 440 17.93 18.71 65.28
N GLY A 441 17.47 19.91 64.92
CA GLY A 441 18.27 20.87 64.14
C GLY A 441 18.34 20.62 62.61
N GLY A 442 17.24 20.14 62.00
CA GLY A 442 17.23 19.74 60.57
C GLY A 442 16.54 20.66 59.55
N GLY A 443 15.52 21.43 59.94
CA GLY A 443 14.61 22.13 59.00
C GLY A 443 14.99 23.58 58.70
N GLY A 444 14.62 24.09 57.52
CA GLY A 444 14.73 25.51 57.17
C GLY A 444 14.94 25.78 55.69
N THR A 445 14.98 27.07 55.34
CA THR A 445 15.20 27.56 53.97
C THR A 445 16.70 27.61 53.62
N ARG A 446 17.02 27.30 52.36
CA ARG A 446 18.32 27.51 51.73
C ARG A 446 18.19 28.49 50.57
N SER A 447 19.23 29.29 50.32
CA SER A 447 19.27 30.24 49.20
C SER A 447 20.24 29.78 48.11
N VAL A 448 19.95 30.11 46.86
CA VAL A 448 20.83 29.89 45.70
C VAL A 448 20.88 31.19 44.91
N THR A 449 22.05 31.83 44.83
CA THR A 449 22.27 33.11 44.15
C THR A 449 23.11 32.90 42.90
N PHE A 450 22.59 33.35 41.77
CA PHE A 450 23.17 33.23 40.45
C PHE A 450 23.86 34.54 40.07
N ILE A 451 25.17 34.48 39.83
CA ILE A 451 26.00 35.62 39.45
C ILE A 451 26.63 35.39 38.09
N ARG A 452 27.03 36.48 37.43
CA ARG A 452 27.87 36.39 36.23
C ARG A 452 29.21 35.73 36.55
N GLY A 453 29.71 34.99 35.57
CA GLY A 453 30.97 34.26 35.62
C GLY A 453 31.61 34.16 34.25
N GLN A 454 32.45 33.15 34.03
CA GLN A 454 33.10 32.89 32.75
C GLN A 454 32.83 31.45 32.31
N GLY A 455 32.60 31.25 31.01
CA GLY A 455 32.34 29.95 30.40
C GLY A 455 30.92 29.40 30.60
N ASP A 456 30.64 28.30 29.90
CA ASP A 456 29.31 27.64 29.85
C ASP A 456 29.07 26.63 31.01
N VAL A 457 30.09 26.41 31.86
CA VAL A 457 30.03 25.48 33.01
C VAL A 457 29.89 26.29 34.29
N ALA A 458 28.94 25.91 35.15
CA ALA A 458 28.67 26.62 36.39
C ALA A 458 29.71 26.31 37.48
N ALA A 459 30.35 27.35 38.02
CA ALA A 459 31.19 27.25 39.21
C ALA A 459 30.34 27.40 40.49
N LEU A 460 30.55 26.51 41.47
CA LEU A 460 29.73 26.41 42.67
C LEU A 460 30.53 26.75 43.94
N LYS A 461 30.10 27.77 44.69
CA LYS A 461 30.70 28.16 45.97
C LYS A 461 29.65 28.18 47.09
N ALA A 462 29.69 27.18 47.97
CA ALA A 462 28.78 27.08 49.11
C ALA A 462 29.28 27.95 50.29
N GLY A 463 28.38 28.68 50.93
CA GLY A 463 28.64 29.52 52.10
C GLY A 463 27.48 29.48 53.10
N GLY A 464 27.63 28.71 54.18
CA GLY A 464 26.63 28.60 55.25
C GLY A 464 25.26 28.10 54.76
N LYS A 465 24.27 29.00 54.69
CA LYS A 465 22.91 28.70 54.22
C LYS A 465 22.68 29.01 52.72
N THR A 466 23.69 29.50 52.01
CA THR A 466 23.59 30.01 50.63
C THR A 466 24.58 29.29 49.70
N LEU A 467 24.16 29.02 48.47
CA LEU A 467 25.02 28.58 47.37
C LEU A 467 25.16 29.71 46.34
N THR A 468 26.39 30.09 46.03
CA THR A 468 26.68 30.98 44.90
C THR A 468 26.97 30.14 43.66
N VAL A 469 26.26 30.44 42.57
CA VAL A 469 26.40 29.80 41.26
C VAL A 469 26.91 30.86 40.28
N SER A 470 28.11 30.69 39.73
CA SER A 470 28.70 31.62 38.77
C SER A 470 28.74 30.98 37.38
N ILE A 471 28.20 31.66 36.36
CA ILE A 471 28.12 31.17 34.97
C ILE A 471 28.19 32.35 33.99
N GLY A 472 28.82 32.16 32.82
CA GLY A 472 28.88 33.18 31.77
C GLY A 472 27.52 33.43 31.09
N ASP A 473 27.33 34.62 30.53
CA ASP A 473 26.09 35.02 29.82
C ASP A 473 25.81 34.13 28.59
N GLY A 474 24.53 33.83 28.38
CA GLY A 474 24.08 32.97 27.26
C GLY A 474 23.69 33.70 25.98
N LEU A 475 22.93 33.02 25.11
CA LEU A 475 22.19 33.71 24.06
C LEU A 475 21.07 34.57 24.68
N PRO A 476 20.68 35.69 24.04
CA PRO A 476 19.61 36.57 24.49
C PRO A 476 18.31 35.85 24.87
N ARG A 477 17.57 36.42 25.83
CA ARG A 477 16.33 35.82 26.37
C ARG A 477 15.20 35.71 25.33
N ASN A 478 15.26 36.52 24.28
CA ASN A 478 14.36 36.48 23.12
C ASN A 478 14.84 35.54 21.99
N ALA A 479 15.93 34.78 22.17
CA ALA A 479 16.43 33.85 21.16
C ALA A 479 15.43 32.69 20.95
N LYS A 480 15.00 32.50 19.70
CA LYS A 480 14.06 31.44 19.28
C LYS A 480 14.79 30.28 18.56
N PRO A 481 14.25 29.04 18.59
CA PRO A 481 14.77 27.93 17.81
C PRO A 481 14.87 28.26 16.31
N THR A 482 15.96 27.86 15.66
CA THR A 482 16.18 28.13 14.23
C THR A 482 15.76 26.94 13.38
N ARG A 483 14.94 27.15 12.34
CA ARG A 483 14.51 26.10 11.39
C ARG A 483 15.64 25.42 10.61
N LYS A 484 16.85 26.00 10.58
CA LYS A 484 18.06 25.44 9.92
C LYS A 484 18.63 24.16 10.58
N GLY A 485 17.86 23.43 11.41
CA GLY A 485 18.28 22.18 12.04
C GLY A 485 18.00 20.90 11.23
N ALA A 486 17.16 20.97 10.17
CA ALA A 486 16.64 19.77 9.49
C ALA A 486 17.06 19.60 8.01
N ALA A 487 17.91 20.50 7.48
CA ALA A 487 18.09 20.66 6.04
C ALA A 487 19.54 20.96 5.60
N GLN A 488 20.46 20.01 5.81
CA GLN A 488 21.53 19.71 4.83
C GLN A 488 22.12 18.32 5.14
N GLY A 489 22.09 17.44 4.13
CA GLY A 489 22.41 16.01 4.26
C GLY A 489 22.49 15.33 2.90
N ARG A 490 23.17 15.99 1.96
CA ARG A 490 23.50 15.55 0.60
C ARG A 490 24.85 16.16 0.21
N GLY A 491 25.71 15.39 -0.46
CA GLY A 491 27.07 15.80 -0.81
C GLY A 491 28.07 15.39 0.27
N GLY A 492 29.16 14.74 -0.13
CA GLY A 492 30.07 14.07 0.79
C GLY A 492 31.17 14.97 1.36
N ASP A 493 31.48 14.74 2.63
CA ASP A 493 32.87 14.74 3.12
C ASP A 493 33.00 13.60 4.15
N ARG A 494 34.15 12.93 4.20
CA ARG A 494 34.37 11.68 4.94
C ARG A 494 34.92 11.94 6.34
N ARG A 495 34.26 12.82 7.10
CA ARG A 495 34.64 13.16 8.49
C ARG A 495 34.02 12.18 9.49
N GLN A 496 34.77 11.86 10.53
CA GLN A 496 34.37 10.88 11.56
C GLN A 496 33.12 11.32 12.31
N ALA A 497 32.28 10.34 12.70
CA ALA A 497 31.10 10.61 13.52
C ALA A 497 31.52 11.15 14.91
N PRO A 498 30.88 12.21 15.43
CA PRO A 498 31.26 12.83 16.70
C PRO A 498 30.80 11.97 17.90
N SER A 499 31.61 10.99 18.28
CA SER A 499 31.47 10.28 19.55
C SER A 499 31.83 11.20 20.72
N ARG A 500 30.81 11.72 21.42
CA ARG A 500 30.98 12.36 22.74
C ARG A 500 29.98 11.83 23.75
N SER A 501 30.37 10.73 24.38
CA SER A 501 29.99 10.43 25.76
C SER A 501 30.40 11.59 26.69
N ALA A 502 29.84 11.64 27.89
CA ALA A 502 30.25 12.62 28.90
C ALA A 502 31.75 12.50 29.23
N PRO A 503 32.46 13.63 29.51
CA PRO A 503 33.88 13.59 29.81
C PRO A 503 34.16 12.88 31.15
N PRO A 504 35.31 12.17 31.27
CA PRO A 504 35.71 11.52 32.51
C PRO A 504 36.09 12.56 33.58
N ALA A 505 35.97 12.16 34.85
CA ALA A 505 36.28 13.02 35.99
C ALA A 505 37.80 13.34 36.11
N PRO A 506 38.19 14.53 36.60
CA PRO A 506 39.58 14.92 36.74
C PRO A 506 40.30 14.09 37.81
N ARG A 507 41.58 13.75 37.56
CA ARG A 507 42.46 13.12 38.54
C ARG A 507 43.07 14.18 39.46
N GLY A 508 42.75 14.12 40.74
CA GLY A 508 43.38 14.88 41.83
C GLY A 508 43.62 13.95 43.02
N ALA A 509 44.73 14.12 43.72
CA ALA A 509 45.26 13.09 44.62
C ALA A 509 44.82 13.21 46.09
N CYS A 510 44.53 12.06 46.70
CA CYS A 510 44.81 11.79 48.11
C CYS A 510 45.68 10.51 48.17
N ARG A 511 46.63 10.46 49.11
CA ARG A 511 47.68 9.42 49.23
C ARG A 511 47.59 8.71 50.59
N ASN A 512 48.28 7.57 50.72
CA ASN A 512 48.45 6.63 51.86
C ASN A 512 47.73 5.29 51.60
N GLY A 513 48.38 4.11 51.69
CA GLY A 513 49.79 3.78 51.91
C GLY A 513 50.18 2.46 51.21
N GLY A 514 51.45 2.02 51.29
CA GLY A 514 51.99 0.81 50.62
C GLY A 514 51.60 -0.53 51.28
N PRO A 515 52.25 -1.68 50.94
CA PRO A 515 53.58 -1.83 50.30
C PRO A 515 53.55 -2.22 48.81
N GLN A 516 54.71 -2.60 48.24
CA GLN A 516 55.00 -2.65 46.80
C GLN A 516 56.09 -3.71 46.45
N MET A 517 56.22 -4.03 45.14
CA MET A 517 57.31 -4.76 44.44
C MET A 517 57.14 -6.28 44.25
N PRO A 518 57.78 -6.90 43.23
CA PRO A 518 58.63 -6.31 42.17
C PRO A 518 57.99 -6.31 40.76
N ARG A 519 58.74 -5.80 39.76
CA ARG A 519 58.43 -5.85 38.32
C ARG A 519 59.22 -6.97 37.61
N GLY A 520 58.77 -7.35 36.42
CA GLY A 520 59.60 -7.95 35.38
C GLY A 520 59.21 -7.37 34.01
N ASP A 521 60.18 -7.08 33.15
CA ASP A 521 59.98 -6.46 31.84
C ASP A 521 60.03 -7.49 30.70
N ALA A 522 59.25 -7.27 29.63
CA ALA A 522 59.48 -7.83 28.30
C ALA A 522 58.75 -7.02 27.21
N TRP A 523 59.34 -6.88 26.03
CA TRP A 523 58.73 -6.25 24.85
C TRP A 523 58.21 -7.32 23.87
N ALA A 524 57.18 -6.97 23.08
CA ALA A 524 57.11 -7.29 21.64
C ALA A 524 55.95 -6.54 20.95
N GLN A 525 56.22 -5.95 19.79
CA GLN A 525 55.19 -5.59 18.80
C GLN A 525 55.04 -6.75 17.79
N ARG A 526 53.88 -6.86 17.13
CA ARG A 526 53.81 -7.18 15.69
C ARG A 526 52.42 -6.95 15.10
N ASP A 527 52.40 -6.32 13.93
CA ASP A 527 51.25 -6.25 13.03
C ASP A 527 50.99 -7.59 12.32
N THR A 528 49.77 -7.76 11.78
CA THR A 528 49.61 -8.42 10.47
C THR A 528 48.33 -7.99 9.75
N TYR A 529 48.27 -8.28 8.44
CA TYR A 529 47.31 -7.74 7.47
C TYR A 529 46.34 -8.82 6.91
N LYS A 530 45.20 -8.34 6.38
CA LYS A 530 44.39 -8.80 5.22
C LYS A 530 44.20 -10.30 4.90
N MET A 531 42.95 -10.60 4.53
CA MET A 531 42.48 -11.83 3.86
C MET A 531 42.95 -11.97 2.39
N PRO A 532 43.18 -13.20 1.90
CA PRO A 532 42.98 -13.63 0.51
C PRO A 532 41.76 -14.58 0.36
N GLN A 533 41.57 -15.22 -0.81
CA GLN A 533 40.28 -15.78 -1.23
C GLN A 533 40.35 -17.22 -1.81
N LYS A 534 39.29 -18.01 -1.55
CA LYS A 534 38.74 -19.16 -2.34
C LYS A 534 39.38 -20.58 -2.32
N GLN A 535 38.45 -21.54 -2.48
CA GLN A 535 38.52 -22.86 -3.16
C GLN A 535 38.90 -24.19 -2.43
N THR A 536 37.83 -24.94 -2.09
CA THR A 536 37.57 -26.38 -2.36
C THR A 536 38.56 -27.48 -1.94
N ARG A 537 38.17 -28.27 -0.92
CA ARG A 537 38.14 -29.76 -0.90
C ARG A 537 37.40 -30.30 0.36
N GLY A 538 37.01 -31.57 0.34
CA GLY A 538 36.53 -32.40 1.48
C GLY A 538 36.96 -33.86 1.22
N PRO A 539 36.37 -34.92 1.84
CA PRO A 539 35.40 -34.98 2.94
C PRO A 539 36.14 -35.10 4.31
N PRO A 540 36.08 -36.11 5.21
CA PRO A 540 35.33 -37.39 5.33
C PRO A 540 34.12 -37.30 6.30
N ALA A 541 33.75 -38.41 6.99
CA ALA A 541 32.66 -38.49 7.98
C ALA A 541 33.00 -39.45 9.15
N ALA A 542 32.31 -39.29 10.30
CA ALA A 542 32.32 -40.21 11.46
C ALA A 542 30.99 -40.12 12.24
N ALA A 543 30.66 -41.14 13.03
CA ALA A 543 29.30 -41.37 13.58
C ALA A 543 29.08 -40.85 15.02
N LEU A 544 27.79 -40.71 15.41
CA LEU A 544 27.31 -40.55 16.79
C LEU A 544 26.06 -41.43 17.03
N PRO A 545 25.73 -41.80 18.29
CA PRO A 545 24.90 -42.97 18.62
C PRO A 545 23.37 -42.70 18.72
N ALA A 546 22.60 -43.74 19.06
CA ALA A 546 21.15 -43.84 18.83
C ALA A 546 20.30 -44.22 20.07
N ARG A 547 18.96 -44.30 19.85
CA ARG A 547 17.82 -44.73 20.72
C ARG A 547 17.14 -43.62 21.55
N PRO A 548 15.84 -43.76 21.94
CA PRO A 548 14.81 -44.71 21.50
C PRO A 548 13.48 -44.09 20.98
N ALA A 549 12.58 -44.98 20.54
CA ALA A 549 11.30 -44.77 19.86
C ALA A 549 10.25 -43.82 20.49
N GLY A 550 9.41 -43.22 19.64
CA GLY A 550 8.18 -42.52 20.02
C GLY A 550 7.22 -42.20 18.84
N HIS A 551 6.18 -43.02 18.67
CA HIS A 551 4.90 -42.77 17.97
C HIS A 551 4.89 -41.97 16.64
N GLN A 552 4.64 -42.67 15.51
CA GLN A 552 4.19 -42.06 14.25
C GLN A 552 2.65 -42.02 14.13
N PRO A 553 2.05 -40.89 13.73
CA PRO A 553 0.75 -40.87 13.05
C PRO A 553 0.90 -41.25 11.57
N LYS A 554 -0.06 -41.98 10.99
CA LYS A 554 -0.03 -42.37 9.57
C LYS A 554 -0.28 -41.17 8.64
N ALA A 555 0.52 -41.04 7.59
CA ALA A 555 0.26 -40.08 6.51
C ALA A 555 -0.92 -40.53 5.62
N ARG A 556 -1.69 -39.56 5.11
CA ARG A 556 -2.63 -39.76 3.99
C ARG A 556 -1.94 -39.44 2.65
N PRO A 557 -2.34 -40.07 1.53
CA PRO A 557 -1.90 -39.65 0.19
C PRO A 557 -2.46 -38.25 -0.15
N PRO A 558 -1.81 -37.50 -1.08
CA PRO A 558 -2.27 -36.19 -1.50
C PRO A 558 -3.60 -36.29 -2.28
N SER A 559 -4.54 -35.41 -1.96
CA SER A 559 -5.77 -35.21 -2.75
C SER A 559 -5.49 -34.32 -3.96
N GLU A 560 -5.95 -34.73 -5.14
CA GLU A 560 -5.91 -33.90 -6.34
C GLU A 560 -6.87 -32.69 -6.25
N HIS A 561 -6.65 -31.69 -7.11
CA HIS A 561 -7.58 -30.59 -7.41
C HIS A 561 -8.11 -29.77 -6.22
N ASN A 562 -7.27 -28.85 -5.70
CA ASN A 562 -7.80 -27.63 -5.07
C ASN A 562 -8.16 -26.62 -6.18
N MET A 563 -9.39 -26.08 -6.12
CA MET A 563 -9.94 -25.12 -7.09
C MET A 563 -10.44 -23.81 -6.41
N ASP A 564 -10.00 -23.52 -5.18
CA ASP A 564 -10.57 -22.47 -4.32
C ASP A 564 -10.50 -21.04 -4.93
N PHE A 565 -9.60 -20.83 -5.89
CA PHE A 565 -9.47 -19.61 -6.69
C PHE A 565 -10.73 -19.25 -7.50
N LEU A 566 -11.61 -20.23 -7.82
CA LEU A 566 -12.83 -19.99 -8.60
C LEU A 566 -14.01 -19.43 -7.77
N ASN A 567 -13.88 -19.33 -6.44
CA ASN A 567 -14.94 -18.82 -5.57
C ASN A 567 -15.06 -17.29 -5.61
N VAL A 568 -15.98 -16.80 -6.44
CA VAL A 568 -16.42 -15.39 -6.43
C VAL A 568 -17.40 -15.16 -5.25
N PRO A 569 -17.22 -14.13 -4.41
CA PRO A 569 -18.15 -13.86 -3.31
C PRO A 569 -19.58 -13.57 -3.76
N ASP A 570 -20.57 -14.20 -3.11
CA ASP A 570 -22.01 -14.19 -3.45
C ASP A 570 -22.72 -12.84 -3.15
N GLN A 571 -21.97 -11.78 -2.85
CA GLN A 571 -22.46 -10.42 -2.62
C GLN A 571 -21.57 -9.37 -3.29
N GLY A 572 -22.07 -8.75 -4.36
CA GLY A 572 -21.40 -7.64 -5.04
C GLY A 572 -21.56 -6.32 -4.28
N VAL A 573 -20.46 -5.81 -3.73
CA VAL A 573 -20.39 -4.42 -3.24
C VAL A 573 -20.10 -3.53 -4.44
N ALA A 574 -21.09 -2.76 -4.89
CA ALA A 574 -20.89 -1.72 -5.90
C ALA A 574 -20.14 -0.52 -5.29
N GLY A 575 -19.29 0.10 -6.09
CA GLY A 575 -18.51 1.32 -5.78
C GLY A 575 -18.09 2.05 -7.04
#